data_AF-A0A962WUP6-F1
#
_entry.id   AF-A0A962WUP6-F1
#
_cell.length_a   1.000
_cell.length_b   1.000
_cell.length_c   1.000
_cell.angle_alpha   90.00
_cell.angle_beta   90.00
_cell.angle_gamma   90.00
#
_symmetry.space_group_name_H-M   'P 1'
#
loop_
_entity.id
_entity.type
_entity.pdbx_description
1 polymer ?
#
loop_
_entity_poly.entity_id
_entity_poly.type
_entity_poly.pdbx_seq_one_letter_code
_entity_poly.pdbx_strand_id
1 'polypeptide(L)' 'MGRWRAYDYKVLVNRDKASLDIFWLKDESLSESDNLPEPGVIAAEIVEDLEAALEQFRQIAADLNEDGAAAE' A
#
# COMPACT_ATOMS: atom_id res chain seq x y z
N MET A 1 -13.34 -5.26 27.49
CA MET A 1 -13.36 -6.73 27.31
C MET A 1 -11.93 -7.19 27.09
N GLY A 2 -11.41 -8.07 27.95
CA GLY A 2 -9.98 -8.31 28.12
C GLY A 2 -9.26 -8.89 26.91
N ARG A 3 -7.98 -8.53 26.76
CA ARG A 3 -7.07 -9.02 25.71
C ARG A 3 -6.42 -10.38 26.05
N TRP A 4 -6.82 -11.02 27.15
CA TRP A 4 -6.20 -12.26 27.61
C TRP A 4 -7.01 -13.48 27.19
N ARG A 5 -6.33 -14.47 26.58
CA ARG A 5 -6.88 -15.80 26.30
C ARG A 5 -5.83 -16.87 26.65
N ALA A 6 -6.26 -17.94 27.28
CA ALA A 6 -5.43 -19.10 27.58
C ALA A 6 -5.69 -20.22 26.56
N TYR A 7 -4.64 -20.94 26.18
CA TYR A 7 -4.68 -22.05 25.22
C TYR A 7 -4.04 -23.30 25.84
N ASP A 8 -4.69 -24.45 25.70
CA ASP A 8 -4.15 -25.73 26.17
C ASP A 8 -2.99 -26.23 25.30
N TYR A 9 -2.03 -26.94 25.93
CA TYR A 9 -0.85 -27.49 25.26
C TYR A 9 -1.20 -28.34 24.02
N LYS A 10 -2.25 -29.17 24.10
CA LYS A 10 -2.70 -30.02 22.99
C LYS A 10 -3.19 -29.21 21.79
N VAL A 11 -3.74 -28.02 22.03
CA VAL A 11 -4.20 -27.11 20.97
C VAL A 11 -3.01 -26.46 20.28
N LEU A 12 -1.97 -26.09 21.02
CA LEU A 12 -0.76 -25.47 20.47
C LEU A 12 0.05 -26.45 19.62
N VAL A 13 0.24 -27.68 20.09
CA VAL A 13 1.09 -28.68 19.41
C VAL A 13 0.45 -29.25 18.15
N ASN A 14 -0.88 -29.25 18.06
CA ASN A 14 -1.61 -29.70 16.87
C ASN A 14 -1.72 -28.63 15.78
N ARG A 15 -1.22 -27.40 16.00
CA ARG A 15 -1.15 -26.36 14.97
C ARG A 15 0.00 -26.66 14.01
N ASP A 16 -0.09 -26.08 12.80
CA ASP A 16 0.99 -26.14 11.83
C ASP A 16 2.30 -25.68 12.46
N LYS A 17 3.30 -26.57 12.46
CA LYS A 17 4.64 -26.36 13.03
C LYS A 17 4.68 -25.89 14.50
N ALA A 18 3.64 -26.18 15.28
CA ALA A 18 3.46 -25.63 16.63
C ALA A 18 3.55 -24.09 16.64
N SER A 19 3.06 -23.44 15.58
CA SER A 19 3.09 -21.98 15.45
C SER A 19 2.31 -21.31 16.58
N LEU A 20 3.04 -20.53 17.38
CA LEU A 20 2.53 -19.70 18.47
C LEU A 20 1.97 -18.35 17.98
N ASP A 21 1.97 -18.14 16.66
CA ASP A 21 1.32 -17.00 16.03
C ASP A 21 -0.21 -17.21 16.05
N ILE A 22 -0.84 -16.80 17.15
CA ILE A 22 -2.25 -16.97 17.42
C ILE A 22 -2.93 -15.62 17.31
N PHE A 23 -3.58 -15.37 16.19
CA PHE A 23 -4.44 -14.21 16.02
C PHE A 23 -5.79 -14.46 16.73
N TRP A 24 -6.06 -13.77 17.84
CA TRP A 24 -7.38 -13.80 18.52
C TRP A 24 -8.09 -12.45 18.57
N LEU A 25 -7.39 -11.40 18.16
CA LEU A 25 -7.95 -10.09 17.88
C LEU A 25 -7.66 -9.83 16.40
N LYS A 26 -8.70 -9.76 15.58
CA LYS A 26 -8.57 -9.29 14.21
C LYS A 26 -8.36 -7.78 14.30
N ASP A 27 -7.20 -7.29 13.89
CA ASP A 27 -6.97 -5.86 13.81
C ASP A 27 -7.88 -5.29 12.71
N GLU A 28 -8.72 -4.31 13.03
CA GLU A 28 -9.64 -3.71 12.05
C GLU A 28 -8.89 -3.01 10.90
N SER A 29 -7.63 -2.62 11.11
CA SER A 29 -6.73 -2.05 10.09
C SER A 29 -6.36 -3.03 8.97
N LEU A 30 -6.48 -4.35 9.22
CA LEU A 30 -6.21 -5.38 8.19
C LEU A 30 -7.38 -5.58 7.20
N SER A 31 -8.53 -4.93 7.39
CA SER A 31 -9.68 -5.07 6.49
C SER A 31 -9.51 -4.29 5.18
N GLU A 32 -8.54 -3.38 5.09
CA GLU A 32 -8.23 -2.64 3.86
C GLU A 32 -7.43 -3.48 2.85
N SER A 33 -6.73 -4.53 3.28
CA SER A 33 -5.98 -5.42 2.36
C SER A 33 -6.87 -6.43 1.62
N ASP A 34 -8.10 -6.66 2.06
CA ASP A 34 -9.02 -7.64 1.46
C ASP A 34 -9.89 -7.02 0.34
N ASN A 35 -9.88 -5.70 0.18
CA ASN A 35 -10.62 -4.96 -0.87
C ASN A 35 -9.69 -4.22 -1.84
N LEU A 36 -8.47 -4.73 -2.04
CA LEU A 36 -7.59 -4.17 -3.06
C LEU A 36 -8.19 -4.46 -4.45
N PRO A 37 -8.36 -3.43 -5.31
CA PRO A 37 -8.78 -3.66 -6.68
C PRO A 37 -7.74 -4.53 -7.41
N GLU A 38 -8.14 -5.17 -8.51
CA GLU A 38 -7.24 -6.07 -9.23
C GLU A 38 -5.90 -5.37 -9.54
N PRO A 39 -4.76 -6.07 -9.47
CA PRO A 39 -3.44 -5.48 -9.70
C PRO A 39 -3.32 -4.70 -11.02
N GLY A 40 -4.08 -5.09 -12.04
CA GLY A 40 -4.14 -4.40 -13.33
C GLY A 40 -4.79 -3.01 -13.25
N VAL A 41 -5.77 -2.81 -12.37
CA VAL A 41 -6.41 -1.51 -12.12
C VAL A 41 -5.41 -0.58 -11.45
N ILE A 42 -4.73 -1.06 -10.40
CA ILE A 42 -3.70 -0.31 -9.67
C ILE A 42 -2.56 0.09 -10.62
N ALA A 43 -2.12 -0.83 -11.48
CA ALA A 43 -1.08 -0.54 -12.46
C ALA A 43 -1.51 0.53 -13.48
N ALA A 44 -2.77 0.49 -13.94
CA ALA A 44 -3.31 1.49 -14.86
C ALA A 44 -3.39 2.88 -14.21
N GLU A 45 -3.88 2.97 -12.97
CA GLU A 45 -3.94 4.22 -12.21
C GLU A 45 -2.54 4.83 -12.00
N ILE A 46 -1.54 4.01 -11.66
CA ILE A 46 -0.16 4.49 -11.50
C ILE A 46 0.39 5.04 -12.82
N VAL A 47 0.12 4.39 -13.96
CA VAL A 47 0.59 4.86 -15.27
C VAL A 47 -0.04 6.21 -15.61
N GLU A 48 -1.35 6.37 -15.42
CA GLU A 48 -2.06 7.63 -15.67
C GLU A 48 -1.49 8.78 -14.81
N ASP A 49 -1.29 8.53 -13.51
CA ASP A 49 -0.77 9.53 -12.58
C ASP A 49 0.66 9.97 -12.96
N LEU A 50 1.50 9.02 -13.36
CA LEU A 50 2.86 9.30 -13.85
C LEU A 50 2.87 10.06 -15.18
N GLU A 51 1.95 9.77 -16.10
CA GLU A 51 1.82 10.52 -17.35
C GLU A 51 1.40 11.97 -17.09
N ALA A 52 0.43 12.18 -16.20
CA ALA A 52 0.00 13.52 -15.79
C ALA A 52 1.13 14.31 -15.11
N ALA A 53 1.89 13.66 -14.22
CA ALA A 53 3.05 14.27 -13.58
C ALA A 53 4.14 14.64 -14.59
N LEU A 54 4.42 13.76 -15.56
CA LEU A 54 5.40 14.03 -16.63
C LEU A 54 4.98 15.21 -17.52
N GLU A 55 3.69 15.34 -17.83
CA GLU A 55 3.19 16.50 -18.59
C GLU A 55 3.40 17.81 -17.83
N GLN A 56 3.10 17.83 -16.53
CA GLN A 56 3.37 18.99 -15.68
C GLN A 56 4.86 19.35 -15.66
N PHE A 57 5.75 18.36 -15.51
CA PHE A 57 7.19 18.61 -15.56
C PHE A 57 7.65 19.17 -16.91
N ARG A 58 7.06 18.71 -18.02
CA ARG A 58 7.37 19.26 -19.35
C ARG A 58 6.92 20.71 -19.49
N GLN A 59 5.75 21.06 -18.95
CA GLN A 59 5.27 22.45 -18.94
C GLN A 59 6.21 23.34 -18.13
N ILE A 60 6.59 22.91 -16.92
CA ILE A 60 7.55 23.66 -16.08
C ILE A 60 8.90 23.81 -16.79
N ALA A 61 9.38 22.75 -17.44
CA ALA A 61 10.64 22.79 -18.19
C ALA A 61 10.58 23.73 -19.41
N ALA A 62 9.42 23.81 -20.08
CA ALA A 62 9.22 24.75 -21.18
C ALA A 62 9.21 26.20 -20.69
N ASP A 63 8.44 26.49 -19.64
CA ASP A 63 8.33 27.81 -19.00
C ASP A 63 9.71 28.33 -18.57
N LEU A 64 10.51 27.49 -17.88
CA LEU A 64 11.87 27.83 -17.47
C LEU A 64 12.83 28.07 -18.65
N ASN A 65 12.61 27.44 -19.80
CA ASN A 65 13.44 27.63 -20.98
C ASN A 65 13.08 28.93 -21.72
N GLU A 66 11.80 29.32 -21.69
CA GLU A 66 11.31 30.60 -22.23
C GLU A 66 11.76 31.79 -21.37
N ASP A 67 11.78 31.66 -20.05
CA ASP A 67 12.35 32.67 -19.13
C ASP A 67 13.87 32.86 -19.32
N GLY A 68 14.59 31.79 -19.69
CA GLY A 68 16.02 31.86 -19.99
C GLY A 68 16.34 32.62 -21.29
N ALA A 69 15.46 32.56 -22.29
CA ALA A 69 15.66 33.22 -23.59
C ALA A 69 15.34 34.73 -23.58
N ALA A 70 14.56 35.21 -22.60
CA ALA A 70 14.27 36.64 -22.44
C ALA A 70 15.38 37.42 -21.71
N ALA A 71 16.40 36.72 -21.19
CA ALA A 71 17.52 37.30 -20.44
C ALA A 71 18.81 37.48 -21.27
N GLU A 72 18.80 37.16 -22.58
CA GLU A 72 19.90 37.42 -23.52
C GLU A 72 19.63 38.56 -24.50
#